data_AF-A0A553PDC6-F1
#
_entry.id   AF-A0A553PDC6-F1
#
_cell.length_a   1.000
_cell.length_b   1.000
_cell.length_c   1.000
_cell.angle_alpha   90.00
_cell.angle_beta   90.00
_cell.angle_gamma   90.00
#
_symmetry.space_group_name_H-M   'P 1'
#
loop_
_entity.id
_entity.type
_entity.pdbx_description
1 polymer ?
#
loop_
_entity_poly.entity_id
_entity_poly.type
_entity_poly.pdbx_seq_one_letter_code
_entity_poly.pdbx_strand_id
1 'polypeptide(L)'
;MSLLMDRFSLLLLEPGEIYFEDCAVTLHRNPDFKAWPTFEPPTSHRGSNKNLSRNGSSTHESLSTDRVDLDMTWPIKGRLKICSKSLVFVPPREFHKEPLLKFPLRECTDIQEWFPKSFQSVLVREQNLIALTCTSCVIMLTKNRLAPFKNSRHPVSFVFALQYGKVDDYLSQICQLQRASTLPPVEQNGMIAAITVGNKITPLVINPGRIVLTDTILYFQPYNNAEINPIIRVRLSAIKRIFQRRYLLRPLGLEIDYTNPRGKADHIYLTFNQPEDRQRLYHKLISQDVLVLEDSKEDTMTLKWQNGLISNFDYLLYLNSSADRSFNDLTQYPVFPWVISDYTSETLDLDDPKSFRDLTKPMGALNPERLASLKDRIQDMPDPKFLYGSHYSTPGFVLYFLTGSILFSKDLGEELNCLAWDGQTAILGGGSGHLLGWNMLSGEPLFKILAHKGPVTAIAVSEDGNFIVTGGDDRKVIVWTGNAKKAT
;
A
#
# COMPACT_ATOMS: atom_id res chain seq x y z
N MET A 1 -14.50 16.49 20.97
CA MET A 1 -15.75 16.26 20.20
C MET A 1 -15.53 15.63 18.81
N SER A 2 -14.36 15.77 18.14
CA SER A 2 -14.05 15.02 16.89
C SER A 2 -14.07 13.50 17.07
N LEU A 3 -13.55 13.02 18.20
CA LEU A 3 -13.54 11.61 18.61
C LEU A 3 -14.94 10.98 18.77
N LEU A 4 -16.00 11.77 18.97
CA LEU A 4 -17.35 11.24 19.15
C LEU A 4 -18.00 10.87 17.81
N MET A 5 -17.72 11.61 16.72
CA MET A 5 -18.33 11.38 15.41
C MET A 5 -17.64 10.27 14.62
N ASP A 6 -16.32 10.09 14.76
CA ASP A 6 -15.63 8.90 14.25
C ASP A 6 -16.16 7.63 14.94
N ARG A 7 -16.37 7.68 16.27
CA ARG A 7 -17.07 6.62 17.00
C ARG A 7 -18.52 6.42 16.52
N PHE A 8 -19.25 7.50 16.22
CA PHE A 8 -20.63 7.42 15.70
C PHE A 8 -20.72 6.83 14.29
N SER A 9 -19.73 7.07 13.43
CA SER A 9 -19.71 6.46 12.09
C SER A 9 -19.41 4.95 12.12
N LEU A 10 -18.62 4.50 13.10
CA LEU A 10 -18.32 3.08 13.33
C LEU A 10 -19.49 2.34 14.02
N LEU A 11 -20.35 3.05 14.76
CA LEU A 11 -21.61 2.52 15.31
C LEU A 11 -22.65 2.19 14.21
N LEU A 12 -22.41 2.58 12.95
CA LEU A 12 -23.27 2.31 11.79
C LEU A 12 -22.86 1.06 10.99
N LEU A 13 -21.75 0.43 11.39
CA LEU A 13 -21.29 -0.81 10.82
C LEU A 13 -22.14 -1.96 11.36
N GLU A 14 -22.51 -2.88 10.48
CA GLU A 14 -23.18 -4.10 10.91
C GLU A 14 -22.24 -4.96 11.77
N PRO A 15 -22.77 -5.81 12.66
CA PRO A 15 -21.94 -6.80 13.36
C PRO A 15 -21.09 -7.62 12.36
N GLY A 16 -19.76 -7.57 12.55
CA GLY A 16 -18.79 -8.22 11.68
C GLY A 16 -18.44 -7.48 10.38
N GLU A 17 -18.89 -6.25 10.20
CA GLU A 17 -18.43 -5.37 9.10
C GLU A 17 -17.08 -4.71 9.47
N ILE A 18 -16.11 -4.77 8.56
CA ILE A 18 -14.72 -4.28 8.76
C ILE A 18 -14.54 -2.97 8.01
N TYR A 19 -14.02 -1.95 8.68
CA TYR A 19 -13.60 -0.70 8.05
C TYR A 19 -12.21 -0.85 7.44
N PHE A 20 -12.06 -0.46 6.17
CA PHE A 20 -10.74 -0.49 5.49
C PHE A 20 -10.10 0.89 5.48
N GLU A 21 -10.73 1.87 4.84
CA GLU A 21 -10.18 3.21 4.62
C GLU A 21 -11.27 4.23 4.26
N ASP A 22 -10.89 5.50 4.15
CA ASP A 22 -11.75 6.58 3.67
C ASP A 22 -11.04 7.46 2.65
N CYS A 23 -11.82 8.05 1.74
CA CYS A 23 -11.33 9.04 0.78
C CYS A 23 -12.19 10.30 0.79
N ALA A 24 -11.56 11.45 0.55
CA ALA A 24 -12.25 12.72 0.40
C ALA A 24 -12.86 12.82 -0.99
N VAL A 25 -14.17 13.04 -1.07
CA VAL A 25 -14.93 13.02 -2.32
C VAL A 25 -15.90 14.18 -2.42
N THR A 26 -16.28 14.50 -3.65
CA THR A 26 -17.47 15.30 -3.94
C THR A 26 -18.52 14.38 -4.55
N LEU A 27 -19.70 14.34 -3.96
CA LEU A 27 -20.83 13.53 -4.38
C LEU A 27 -21.73 14.33 -5.33
N HIS A 28 -22.00 13.76 -6.50
CA HIS A 28 -22.83 14.30 -7.57
C HIS A 28 -23.98 13.34 -7.92
N ARG A 29 -25.08 13.89 -8.44
CA ARG A 29 -26.10 13.08 -9.13
C ARG A 29 -25.48 12.57 -10.43
N ASN A 30 -25.74 11.31 -10.79
CA ASN A 30 -25.32 10.81 -12.09
C ASN A 30 -26.16 11.48 -13.21
N PRO A 31 -25.56 12.33 -14.07
CA PRO A 31 -26.31 13.05 -15.09
C PRO A 31 -26.89 12.12 -16.18
N ASP A 32 -26.35 10.91 -16.32
CA ASP A 32 -26.78 9.95 -17.33
C ASP A 32 -27.92 9.03 -16.85
N PHE A 33 -28.34 9.14 -15.59
CA PHE A 33 -29.31 8.24 -14.97
C PHE A 33 -30.73 8.80 -15.04
N LYS A 34 -31.59 8.19 -15.87
CA LYS A 34 -32.92 8.71 -16.22
C LYS A 34 -34.07 8.26 -15.29
N ALA A 35 -33.83 7.38 -14.32
CA ALA A 35 -34.87 6.74 -13.51
C ALA A 35 -34.88 7.26 -12.05
N TRP A 36 -35.20 8.54 -11.85
CA TRP A 36 -35.42 9.07 -10.50
C TRP A 36 -36.87 8.80 -10.06
N PRO A 37 -37.14 8.27 -8.85
CA PRO A 37 -38.50 7.93 -8.45
C PRO A 37 -39.37 9.17 -8.18
N THR A 38 -40.60 9.16 -8.72
CA THR A 38 -41.73 9.95 -8.22
C THR A 38 -42.42 9.17 -7.10
N PHE A 39 -42.46 9.73 -5.89
CA PHE A 39 -43.14 9.12 -4.75
C PHE A 39 -44.62 9.53 -4.72
N GLU A 40 -45.55 8.60 -4.95
CA GLU A 40 -46.96 8.81 -4.63
C GLU A 40 -47.20 8.60 -3.11
N PRO A 41 -48.01 9.44 -2.46
CA PRO A 41 -48.33 9.25 -1.05
C PRO A 41 -49.26 8.04 -0.85
N PRO A 42 -49.17 7.33 0.29
CA PRO A 42 -50.00 6.17 0.56
C PRO A 42 -51.48 6.56 0.64
N THR A 43 -52.32 5.90 -0.16
CA THR A 43 -53.78 5.98 -0.03
C THR A 43 -54.19 5.49 1.35
N SER A 44 -54.78 6.38 2.15
CA SER A 44 -55.38 6.00 3.43
C SER A 44 -56.59 5.11 3.20
N HIS A 45 -56.53 3.88 3.68
CA HIS A 45 -57.72 3.06 3.90
C HIS A 45 -58.58 3.73 4.98
N ARG A 46 -59.65 4.42 4.58
CA ARG A 46 -60.74 4.81 5.49
C ARG A 46 -61.71 3.65 5.63
N GLY A 47 -61.57 2.91 6.72
CA GLY A 47 -62.68 2.18 7.34
C GLY A 47 -63.60 3.14 8.08
N SER A 48 -64.90 2.98 7.83
CA SER A 48 -66.07 3.62 8.43
C SER A 48 -65.96 4.05 9.91
N ASN A 49 -66.38 5.28 10.24
CA ASN A 49 -67.56 5.45 11.10
C ASN A 49 -68.17 6.86 11.06
N LYS A 50 -69.48 6.85 11.31
CA LYS A 50 -70.49 7.91 11.15
C LYS A 50 -70.48 9.00 12.24
N ASN A 51 -70.93 10.19 11.80
CA ASN A 51 -71.96 11.07 12.42
C ASN A 51 -71.60 12.38 13.18
N LEU A 52 -72.22 13.46 12.65
CA LEU A 52 -72.73 14.75 13.21
C LEU A 52 -71.72 15.75 13.82
N SER A 53 -71.78 17.08 13.64
CA SER A 53 -72.65 18.02 12.89
C SER A 53 -72.13 19.47 13.06
N ARG A 54 -72.27 20.34 12.02
CA ARG A 54 -72.43 21.83 11.98
C ARG A 54 -71.44 22.72 12.79
N ASN A 55 -70.93 23.87 12.36
CA ASN A 55 -71.24 24.92 11.36
C ASN A 55 -69.95 25.78 11.19
N GLY A 56 -69.78 26.48 10.06
CA GLY A 56 -69.00 27.75 10.04
C GLY A 56 -68.05 27.98 8.87
N SER A 57 -68.50 28.83 7.93
CA SER A 57 -67.76 29.82 7.13
C SER A 57 -66.42 29.47 6.46
N SER A 58 -66.46 29.64 5.14
CA SER A 58 -65.37 29.74 4.17
C SER A 58 -64.29 30.77 4.50
N THR A 59 -63.02 30.34 4.44
CA THR A 59 -61.93 31.13 3.86
C THR A 59 -61.11 30.21 2.96
N HIS A 60 -60.99 30.61 1.69
CA HIS A 60 -60.10 29.99 0.72
C HIS A 60 -58.64 30.21 1.16
N GLU A 61 -57.97 29.16 1.62
CA GLU A 61 -56.51 29.07 1.54
C GLU A 61 -56.17 27.95 0.57
N SER A 62 -55.59 28.34 -0.56
CA SER A 62 -54.97 27.45 -1.54
C SER A 62 -53.80 26.73 -0.87
N LEU A 63 -54.01 25.49 -0.44
CA LEU A 63 -52.96 24.57 -0.04
C LEU A 63 -52.08 24.27 -1.24
N SER A 64 -50.89 24.89 -1.26
CA SER A 64 -49.77 24.51 -2.10
C SER A 64 -49.43 23.04 -1.83
N THR A 65 -49.43 22.24 -2.88
CA THR A 65 -48.88 20.88 -2.87
C THR A 65 -47.37 20.97 -2.67
N ASP A 66 -46.92 20.88 -1.42
CA ASP A 66 -45.51 20.81 -1.10
C ASP A 66 -44.93 19.46 -1.57
N ARG A 67 -44.19 19.54 -2.68
CA ARG A 67 -43.41 18.47 -3.30
C ARG A 67 -42.20 18.19 -2.41
N VAL A 68 -42.03 16.95 -1.93
CA VAL A 68 -40.80 16.56 -1.21
C VAL A 68 -39.83 15.93 -2.21
N ASP A 69 -39.13 16.78 -2.94
CA ASP A 69 -37.82 16.42 -3.48
C ASP A 69 -36.87 16.18 -2.28
N LEU A 70 -35.87 15.31 -2.43
CA LEU A 70 -34.70 15.36 -1.55
C LEU A 70 -34.03 16.72 -1.83
N ASP A 71 -34.41 17.75 -1.06
CA ASP A 71 -33.83 19.11 -1.02
C ASP A 71 -32.38 19.06 -0.49
N MET A 72 -31.55 18.25 -1.14
CA MET A 72 -30.12 18.20 -0.94
C MET A 72 -29.49 19.23 -1.87
N THR A 73 -28.55 20.02 -1.35
CA THR A 73 -27.85 21.03 -2.14
C THR A 73 -26.67 20.39 -2.87
N TRP A 74 -26.79 20.19 -4.19
CA TRP A 74 -25.77 19.54 -5.00
C TRP A 74 -24.75 20.55 -5.55
N PRO A 75 -23.45 20.19 -5.66
CA PRO A 75 -22.81 18.94 -5.21
C PRO A 75 -22.39 18.95 -3.74
N ILE A 76 -22.20 17.77 -3.14
CA ILE A 76 -21.93 17.64 -1.68
C ILE A 76 -20.52 17.14 -1.46
N LYS A 77 -19.66 17.95 -0.82
CA LYS A 77 -18.34 17.50 -0.38
C LYS A 77 -18.48 16.58 0.82
N GLY A 78 -17.63 15.58 0.97
CA GLY A 78 -17.67 14.69 2.12
C GLY A 78 -16.56 13.65 2.09
N ARG A 79 -16.72 12.59 2.88
CA ARG A 79 -15.84 11.42 2.87
C ARG A 79 -16.61 10.17 2.50
N LEU A 80 -16.04 9.37 1.61
CA LEU A 80 -16.53 8.04 1.30
C LEU A 80 -15.69 7.02 2.08
N LYS A 81 -16.32 6.37 3.06
CA LYS A 81 -15.74 5.28 3.85
C LYS A 81 -15.99 3.95 3.14
N ILE A 82 -14.94 3.16 2.97
CA ILE A 82 -14.96 1.85 2.32
C ILE A 82 -14.95 0.77 3.40
N CYS A 83 -16.02 -0.01 3.45
CA CYS A 83 -16.22 -1.07 4.44
C CYS A 83 -16.44 -2.42 3.75
N SER A 84 -16.32 -3.51 4.50
CA SER A 84 -16.36 -4.86 3.94
C SER A 84 -17.71 -5.29 3.38
N LYS A 85 -18.79 -4.61 3.74
CA LYS A 85 -20.16 -4.89 3.27
C LYS A 85 -20.86 -3.67 2.68
N SER A 86 -20.34 -2.46 2.87
CA SER A 86 -21.00 -1.24 2.42
C SER A 86 -20.01 -0.11 2.10
N LEU A 87 -20.47 0.84 1.31
CA LEU A 87 -19.85 2.16 1.19
C LEU A 87 -20.67 3.16 1.99
N VAL A 88 -20.00 4.03 2.73
CA VAL A 88 -20.67 4.99 3.61
C VAL A 88 -20.18 6.40 3.31
N PHE A 89 -21.06 7.23 2.74
CA PHE A 89 -20.77 8.64 2.48
C PHE A 89 -21.16 9.51 3.68
N VAL A 90 -20.21 10.30 4.18
CA VAL A 90 -20.34 11.15 5.35
C VAL A 90 -20.07 12.61 4.95
N PRO A 91 -21.10 13.49 5.00
CA PRO A 91 -20.90 14.93 4.74
C PRO A 91 -20.08 15.62 5.85
N PRO A 92 -19.54 16.84 5.61
CA PRO A 92 -18.63 17.55 6.50
C PRO A 92 -19.41 18.19 7.65
N ARG A 93 -18.71 18.45 8.76
CA ARG A 93 -19.28 18.87 10.05
C ARG A 93 -20.20 20.11 10.00
N GLU A 94 -20.00 20.99 9.03
CA GLU A 94 -20.72 22.26 8.90
C GLU A 94 -22.12 22.10 8.28
N PHE A 95 -22.44 20.93 7.72
CA PHE A 95 -23.71 20.65 7.04
C PHE A 95 -24.63 19.77 7.90
N HIS A 96 -25.13 20.31 9.03
CA HIS A 96 -26.06 19.61 9.94
C HIS A 96 -27.43 19.22 9.32
N LYS A 97 -27.67 19.57 8.04
CA LYS A 97 -28.91 19.32 7.32
C LYS A 97 -28.83 18.14 6.33
N GLU A 98 -27.64 17.78 5.86
CA GLU A 98 -27.48 16.77 4.80
C GLU A 98 -27.42 15.34 5.38
N PRO A 99 -28.02 14.35 4.72
CA PRO A 99 -28.07 12.99 5.21
C PRO A 99 -26.78 12.21 4.99
N LEU A 100 -26.53 11.23 5.87
CA LEU A 100 -25.49 10.23 5.70
C LEU A 100 -26.04 9.10 4.81
N LEU A 101 -25.29 8.71 3.78
CA LEU A 101 -25.74 7.70 2.83
C LEU A 101 -24.95 6.42 3.02
N LYS A 102 -25.64 5.29 3.18
CA LYS A 102 -25.03 3.95 3.19
C LYS A 102 -25.52 3.17 1.97
N PHE A 103 -24.55 2.61 1.25
CA PHE A 103 -24.74 1.83 0.04
C PHE A 103 -24.30 0.38 0.34
N PRO A 104 -25.24 -0.54 0.62
CA PRO A 104 -24.90 -1.95 0.78
C PRO A 104 -24.29 -2.50 -0.52
N LEU A 105 -23.07 -3.03 -0.45
CA LEU A 105 -22.34 -3.50 -1.63
C LEU A 105 -23.07 -4.63 -2.38
N ARG A 106 -23.86 -5.44 -1.65
CA ARG A 106 -24.68 -6.52 -2.22
C ARG A 106 -25.81 -6.01 -3.12
N GLU A 107 -26.22 -4.75 -2.92
CA GLU A 107 -27.29 -4.09 -3.65
C GLU A 107 -26.76 -3.13 -4.73
N CYS A 108 -25.44 -3.00 -4.83
CA CYS A 108 -24.78 -2.30 -5.93
C CYS A 108 -24.78 -3.19 -7.17
N THR A 109 -25.42 -2.72 -8.24
CA THR A 109 -25.50 -3.44 -9.52
C THR A 109 -24.33 -3.13 -10.42
N ASP A 110 -23.77 -1.93 -10.32
CA ASP A 110 -22.68 -1.47 -11.17
C ASP A 110 -21.80 -0.46 -10.43
N ILE A 111 -20.49 -0.69 -10.48
CA ILE A 111 -19.47 0.18 -9.88
C ILE A 111 -18.31 0.28 -10.88
N GLN A 112 -18.11 1.46 -11.46
CA GLN A 112 -17.13 1.65 -12.52
C GLN A 112 -16.58 3.07 -12.55
N GLU A 113 -15.46 3.25 -13.24
CA GLU A 113 -14.98 4.58 -13.59
C GLU A 113 -16.00 5.26 -14.52
N TRP A 114 -16.36 6.49 -14.19
CA TRP A 114 -17.32 7.26 -14.97
C TRP A 114 -16.58 8.22 -15.90
N PHE A 115 -16.97 8.23 -17.16
CA PHE A 115 -16.44 9.14 -18.17
C PHE A 115 -17.56 10.02 -18.74
N PRO A 116 -17.29 11.30 -19.01
CA PRO A 116 -18.28 12.17 -19.63
C PRO A 116 -18.60 11.69 -21.05
N LYS A 117 -19.85 11.29 -21.27
CA LYS A 117 -20.36 10.86 -22.59
C LYS A 117 -20.57 12.02 -23.57
N SER A 118 -20.51 13.26 -23.07
CA SER A 118 -20.68 14.49 -23.85
C SER A 118 -19.88 15.62 -23.22
N PHE A 119 -19.33 16.51 -24.05
CA PHE A 119 -18.65 17.74 -23.62
C PHE A 119 -19.57 18.74 -22.90
N GLN A 120 -20.89 18.54 -23.00
CA GLN A 120 -21.90 19.34 -22.31
C GLN A 120 -22.24 18.81 -20.91
N SER A 121 -21.65 17.69 -20.50
CA SER A 121 -21.91 17.13 -19.17
C SER A 121 -21.42 18.07 -18.06
N VAL A 122 -22.22 18.22 -17.01
CA VAL A 122 -21.90 19.06 -15.85
C VAL A 122 -20.60 18.61 -15.15
N LEU A 123 -20.25 17.32 -15.30
CA LEU A 123 -19.06 16.72 -14.68
C LEU A 123 -17.85 16.66 -15.62
N VAL A 124 -17.90 17.27 -16.82
CA VAL A 124 -16.80 17.18 -17.80
C VAL A 124 -15.47 17.75 -17.30
N ARG A 125 -15.51 18.65 -16.30
CA ARG A 125 -14.33 19.29 -15.71
C ARG A 125 -13.77 18.52 -14.51
N GLU A 126 -14.55 17.58 -13.96
CA GLU A 126 -14.11 16.75 -12.85
C GLU A 126 -13.27 15.59 -13.37
N GLN A 127 -12.28 15.18 -12.59
CA GLN A 127 -11.41 14.03 -12.89
C GLN A 127 -11.56 12.98 -11.79
N ASN A 128 -11.15 11.75 -12.09
CA ASN A 128 -11.17 10.63 -11.14
C ASN A 128 -12.57 10.35 -10.58
N LEU A 129 -13.50 10.01 -11.46
CA LEU A 129 -14.92 9.86 -11.16
C LEU A 129 -15.30 8.38 -11.03
N ILE A 130 -15.95 8.00 -9.94
CA ILE A 130 -16.52 6.66 -9.74
C ILE A 130 -18.04 6.75 -9.81
N ALA A 131 -18.67 6.04 -10.75
CA ALA A 131 -20.11 5.84 -10.76
C ALA A 131 -20.48 4.63 -9.90
N LEU A 132 -21.50 4.83 -9.07
CA LEU A 132 -22.10 3.80 -8.23
C LEU A 132 -23.59 3.72 -8.55
N THR A 133 -24.05 2.59 -9.05
CA THR A 133 -25.47 2.29 -9.26
C THR A 133 -25.90 1.20 -8.30
N CYS A 134 -26.98 1.45 -7.56
CA CYS A 134 -27.52 0.50 -6.61
C CYS A 134 -29.05 0.46 -6.65
N THR A 135 -29.62 -0.71 -6.34
CA THR A 135 -31.08 -0.90 -6.26
C THR A 135 -31.69 -0.29 -5.01
N SER A 136 -30.87 -0.04 -4.00
CA SER A 136 -31.30 0.57 -2.75
C SER A 136 -30.17 1.37 -2.11
N CYS A 137 -30.58 2.42 -1.39
CA CYS A 137 -29.69 3.27 -0.60
C CYS A 137 -30.37 3.56 0.73
N VAL A 138 -29.60 3.45 1.81
CA VAL A 138 -30.08 3.73 3.17
C VAL A 138 -29.71 5.17 3.51
N ILE A 139 -30.74 5.99 3.73
CA ILE A 139 -30.57 7.37 4.17
C ILE A 139 -30.60 7.35 5.70
N MET A 140 -29.46 7.66 6.31
CA MET A 140 -29.26 7.62 7.75
C MET A 140 -28.97 9.03 8.25
N LEU A 141 -29.68 9.44 9.31
CA LEU A 141 -29.61 10.77 9.93
C LEU A 141 -30.15 11.91 9.06
N THR A 142 -31.11 12.65 9.61
CA THR A 142 -31.45 14.00 9.14
C THR A 142 -31.56 14.89 10.38
N LYS A 143 -30.92 16.07 10.38
CA LYS A 143 -31.03 17.05 11.48
C LYS A 143 -30.63 16.51 12.85
N ASN A 144 -29.54 15.74 12.92
CA ASN A 144 -28.91 15.25 14.16
C ASN A 144 -29.83 14.37 15.07
N ARG A 145 -30.88 13.78 14.50
CA ARG A 145 -31.69 12.72 15.12
C ARG A 145 -31.59 11.47 14.23
N LEU A 146 -31.47 10.28 14.85
CA LEU A 146 -31.69 8.98 14.20
C LEU A 146 -33.17 8.90 13.78
N ALA A 147 -33.52 9.62 12.70
CA ALA A 147 -34.81 9.51 12.04
C ALA A 147 -34.90 8.09 11.43
N PRO A 148 -36.10 7.48 11.38
CA PRO A 148 -36.26 6.09 10.99
C PRO A 148 -35.64 5.83 9.62
N PHE A 149 -34.89 4.72 9.50
CA PHE A 149 -34.22 4.28 8.27
C PHE A 149 -35.18 4.37 7.09
N LYS A 150 -35.00 5.38 6.23
CA LYS A 150 -35.73 5.45 4.97
C LYS A 150 -34.91 4.68 3.94
N ASN A 151 -35.33 3.45 3.68
CA ASN A 151 -34.79 2.65 2.59
C ASN A 151 -35.43 3.16 1.29
N SER A 152 -34.64 3.78 0.43
CA SER A 152 -35.06 3.98 -0.96
C SER A 152 -34.97 2.63 -1.66
N ARG A 153 -36.08 2.04 -2.08
CA ARG A 153 -36.13 0.77 -2.82
C ARG A 153 -36.22 0.99 -4.34
N HIS A 154 -35.58 2.05 -4.81
CA HIS A 154 -35.56 2.40 -6.23
C HIS A 154 -34.12 2.47 -6.71
N PRO A 155 -33.85 2.06 -7.96
CA PRO A 155 -32.54 2.24 -8.57
C PRO A 155 -32.08 3.69 -8.47
N VAL A 156 -30.90 3.91 -7.91
CA VAL A 156 -30.26 5.23 -7.84
C VAL A 156 -28.83 5.11 -8.33
N SER A 157 -28.34 6.18 -8.96
CA SER A 157 -26.97 6.25 -9.44
C SER A 157 -26.33 7.56 -9.04
N PHE A 158 -25.15 7.46 -8.43
CA PHE A 158 -24.35 8.57 -7.93
C PHE A 158 -22.97 8.57 -8.58
N VAL A 159 -22.36 9.74 -8.65
CA VAL A 159 -20.97 9.89 -9.11
C VAL A 159 -20.15 10.53 -8.01
N PHE A 160 -19.05 9.88 -7.64
CA PHE A 160 -18.09 10.36 -6.65
C PHE A 160 -16.85 10.89 -7.36
N ALA A 161 -16.54 12.17 -7.18
CA ALA A 161 -15.29 12.78 -7.64
C ALA A 161 -14.24 12.70 -6.54
N LEU A 162 -13.12 12.01 -6.79
CA LEU A 162 -12.02 11.89 -5.82
C LEU A 162 -11.22 13.19 -5.76
N GLN A 163 -10.97 13.72 -4.56
CA GLN A 163 -10.27 15.01 -4.42
C GLN A 163 -8.74 14.90 -4.54
N TYR A 164 -8.15 13.79 -4.07
CA TYR A 164 -6.68 13.65 -3.95
C TYR A 164 -6.14 12.28 -4.38
N GLY A 165 -6.98 11.40 -4.97
CA GLY A 165 -6.58 10.02 -5.34
C GLY A 165 -7.08 9.61 -6.72
N LYS A 166 -6.48 8.56 -7.30
CA LYS A 166 -6.88 8.03 -8.61
C LYS A 166 -7.98 6.98 -8.47
N VAL A 167 -8.77 6.82 -9.51
CA VAL A 167 -9.87 5.83 -9.52
C VAL A 167 -9.34 4.41 -9.32
N ASP A 168 -8.23 4.07 -9.97
CA ASP A 168 -7.61 2.74 -9.91
C ASP A 168 -7.24 2.31 -8.48
N ASP A 169 -6.90 3.26 -7.61
CA ASP A 169 -6.47 3.00 -6.23
C ASP A 169 -7.64 2.44 -5.38
N TYR A 170 -8.87 2.85 -5.68
CA TYR A 170 -10.08 2.53 -4.91
C TYR A 170 -11.01 1.57 -5.64
N LEU A 171 -11.19 1.71 -6.95
CA LEU A 171 -12.19 0.97 -7.72
C LEU A 171 -11.96 -0.54 -7.66
N SER A 172 -10.71 -0.99 -7.79
CA SER A 172 -10.35 -2.41 -7.70
C SER A 172 -10.80 -3.03 -6.36
N GLN A 173 -10.56 -2.33 -5.25
CA GLN A 173 -10.95 -2.78 -3.91
C GLN A 173 -12.47 -2.78 -3.75
N ILE A 174 -13.14 -1.71 -4.17
CA ILE A 174 -14.60 -1.61 -4.06
C ILE A 174 -15.27 -2.74 -4.87
N CYS A 175 -14.81 -3.03 -6.08
CA CYS A 175 -15.33 -4.12 -6.90
C CYS A 175 -15.03 -5.51 -6.29
N GLN A 176 -13.86 -5.70 -5.66
CA GLN A 176 -13.56 -6.94 -4.94
C GLN A 176 -14.48 -7.13 -3.73
N LEU A 177 -14.73 -6.07 -2.95
CA LEU A 177 -15.64 -6.10 -1.82
C LEU A 177 -17.10 -6.29 -2.27
N GLN A 178 -17.50 -5.70 -3.40
CA GLN A 178 -18.79 -5.95 -4.03
C GLN A 178 -18.94 -7.43 -4.36
N ARG A 179 -17.96 -8.04 -5.04
CA ARG A 179 -17.94 -9.48 -5.30
C ARG A 179 -18.02 -10.28 -4.00
N ALA A 180 -17.27 -9.89 -2.96
CA ALA A 180 -17.30 -10.53 -1.64
C ALA A 180 -18.69 -10.56 -1.04
N SER A 181 -19.40 -9.43 -1.15
CA SER A 181 -20.74 -9.25 -0.58
C SER A 181 -21.82 -10.11 -1.24
N THR A 182 -21.54 -10.68 -2.42
CA THR A 182 -22.44 -11.60 -3.13
C THR A 182 -22.19 -13.07 -2.79
N LEU A 183 -21.07 -13.39 -2.13
CA LEU A 183 -20.71 -14.76 -1.75
C LEU A 183 -21.41 -15.22 -0.46
N PRO A 184 -21.53 -16.55 -0.24
CA PRO A 184 -21.97 -17.10 1.04
C PRO A 184 -21.07 -16.63 2.20
N PRO A 185 -21.58 -16.51 3.44
CA PRO A 185 -20.84 -15.93 4.57
C PRO A 185 -19.45 -16.53 4.84
N VAL A 186 -19.27 -17.84 4.63
CA VAL A 186 -17.98 -18.53 4.83
C VAL A 186 -16.94 -18.09 3.79
N GLU A 187 -17.32 -18.07 2.51
CA GLU A 187 -16.46 -17.64 1.40
C GLU A 187 -16.21 -16.14 1.42
N GLN A 188 -17.25 -15.35 1.74
CA GLN A 188 -17.15 -13.92 1.97
C GLN A 188 -16.14 -13.61 3.09
N ASN A 189 -16.25 -14.28 4.24
CA ASN A 189 -15.29 -14.14 5.33
C ASN A 189 -13.90 -14.63 4.91
N GLY A 190 -13.80 -15.70 4.12
CA GLY A 190 -12.56 -16.20 3.54
C GLY A 190 -11.84 -15.17 2.68
N MET A 191 -12.57 -14.52 1.75
CA MET A 191 -12.05 -13.53 0.81
C MET A 191 -11.76 -12.19 1.49
N ILE A 192 -12.66 -11.68 2.35
CA ILE A 192 -12.44 -10.45 3.13
C ILE A 192 -11.24 -10.62 4.06
N ALA A 193 -11.11 -11.77 4.74
CA ALA A 193 -9.96 -12.05 5.59
C ALA A 193 -8.68 -12.42 4.81
N ALA A 194 -8.73 -12.51 3.48
CA ALA A 194 -7.56 -12.67 2.62
C ALA A 194 -7.03 -11.33 2.10
N ILE A 195 -7.83 -10.26 2.18
CA ILE A 195 -7.40 -8.89 1.91
C ILE A 195 -6.79 -8.33 3.19
N THR A 196 -5.47 -8.22 3.20
CA THR A 196 -4.72 -7.70 4.36
C THR A 196 -3.88 -6.51 3.93
N VAL A 197 -3.86 -5.46 4.75
CA VAL A 197 -2.98 -4.32 4.52
C VAL A 197 -1.61 -4.65 5.09
N GLY A 198 -0.55 -4.34 4.33
CA GLY A 198 0.82 -4.57 4.76
C GLY A 198 1.80 -3.74 3.95
N ASN A 199 3.09 -3.92 4.22
CA ASN A 199 4.15 -3.23 3.50
C ASN A 199 5.13 -4.24 2.91
N LYS A 200 5.59 -4.00 1.70
CA LYS A 200 6.76 -4.66 1.13
C LYS A 200 8.02 -3.96 1.66
N ILE A 201 8.90 -4.73 2.28
CA ILE A 201 10.18 -4.24 2.79
C ILE A 201 11.26 -4.50 1.74
N THR A 202 11.99 -3.45 1.41
CA THR A 202 13.23 -3.51 0.63
C THR A 202 14.33 -2.78 1.41
N PRO A 203 15.62 -2.98 1.09
CA PRO A 203 16.72 -2.36 1.84
C PRO A 203 16.60 -0.83 1.98
N LEU A 204 16.05 -0.15 0.96
CA LEU A 204 15.98 1.31 0.91
C LEU A 204 14.58 1.87 1.15
N VAL A 205 13.54 1.12 0.80
CA VAL A 205 12.17 1.64 0.75
C VAL A 205 11.18 0.67 1.39
N ILE A 206 10.27 1.23 2.17
CA ILE A 206 9.07 0.55 2.65
C ILE A 206 7.92 0.95 1.73
N ASN A 207 7.41 0.00 0.95
CA ASN A 207 6.30 0.23 0.03
C ASN A 207 4.99 -0.23 0.67
N PRO A 208 4.07 0.67 1.04
CA PRO A 208 2.78 0.28 1.58
C PRO A 208 1.88 -0.27 0.47
N GLY A 209 1.05 -1.26 0.80
CA GLY A 209 0.16 -1.87 -0.17
C GLY A 209 -0.84 -2.86 0.42
N ARG A 210 -1.48 -3.59 -0.49
CA ARG A 210 -2.46 -4.63 -0.18
C ARG A 210 -1.89 -6.00 -0.53
N ILE A 211 -2.12 -6.94 0.37
CA ILE A 211 -1.80 -8.35 0.22
C ILE A 211 -3.11 -9.08 -0.01
N VAL A 212 -3.21 -9.82 -1.12
CA VAL A 212 -4.39 -10.60 -1.46
C VAL A 212 -3.97 -12.03 -1.73
N LEU A 213 -4.51 -12.97 -0.94
CA LEU A 213 -4.30 -14.39 -1.14
C LEU A 213 -5.50 -15.02 -1.86
N THR A 214 -5.21 -15.70 -2.97
CA THR A 214 -6.16 -16.57 -3.68
C THR A 214 -5.79 -18.04 -3.46
N ASP A 215 -6.54 -18.95 -4.06
CA ASP A 215 -6.27 -20.40 -4.07
C ASP A 215 -4.92 -20.78 -4.72
N THR A 216 -4.42 -19.95 -5.63
CA THR A 216 -3.29 -20.29 -6.50
C THR A 216 -2.18 -19.23 -6.52
N ILE A 217 -2.49 -17.99 -6.14
CA ILE A 217 -1.59 -16.84 -6.25
C ILE A 217 -1.68 -15.95 -5.01
N LEU A 218 -0.52 -15.51 -4.51
CA LEU A 218 -0.36 -14.41 -3.59
C LEU A 218 -0.05 -13.13 -4.37
N TYR A 219 -0.84 -12.10 -4.17
CA TYR A 219 -0.68 -10.78 -4.77
C TYR A 219 -0.19 -9.77 -3.75
N PHE A 220 0.72 -8.91 -4.18
CA PHE A 220 1.02 -7.65 -3.49
C PHE A 220 0.80 -6.48 -4.43
N GLN A 221 -0.11 -5.58 -4.07
CA GLN A 221 -0.42 -4.36 -4.82
C GLN A 221 0.05 -3.14 -4.01
N PRO A 222 1.18 -2.51 -4.37
CA PRO A 222 1.58 -1.24 -3.77
C PRO A 222 0.52 -0.14 -3.98
N TYR A 223 0.42 0.77 -3.02
CA TYR A 223 -0.38 2.00 -3.15
C TYR A 223 0.32 3.07 -3.98
N ASN A 224 1.64 3.00 -4.07
CA ASN A 224 2.44 3.91 -4.87
C ASN A 224 2.72 3.29 -6.25
N ASN A 225 2.78 4.13 -7.28
CA ASN A 225 3.21 3.73 -8.62
C ASN A 225 4.75 3.81 -8.76
N ALA A 226 5.48 3.53 -7.67
CA ALA A 226 6.95 3.64 -7.63
C ALA A 226 7.65 2.51 -8.42
N GLU A 227 7.00 1.36 -8.60
CA GLU A 227 7.51 0.22 -9.36
C GLU A 227 6.84 0.13 -10.75
N ILE A 228 7.61 -0.27 -11.78
CA ILE A 228 7.15 -0.44 -13.17
C ILE A 228 6.00 -1.46 -13.27
N ASN A 229 6.04 -2.50 -12.43
CA ASN A 229 4.98 -3.48 -12.29
C ASN A 229 4.10 -3.09 -11.10
N PRO A 230 2.86 -2.62 -11.32
CA PRO A 230 2.01 -2.13 -10.24
C PRO A 230 1.49 -3.25 -9.32
N ILE A 231 1.69 -4.52 -9.69
CA ILE A 231 1.21 -5.68 -8.93
C ILE A 231 2.25 -6.80 -9.02
N ILE A 232 2.73 -7.24 -7.85
CA ILE A 232 3.58 -8.42 -7.70
C ILE A 232 2.68 -9.65 -7.60
N ARG A 233 3.04 -10.71 -8.33
CA ARG A 233 2.27 -11.95 -8.43
C ARG A 233 3.17 -13.14 -8.13
N VAL A 234 2.91 -13.82 -7.02
CA VAL A 234 3.65 -15.01 -6.59
C VAL A 234 2.73 -16.23 -6.70
N ARG A 235 3.03 -17.14 -7.63
CA ARG A 235 2.30 -18.41 -7.73
C ARG A 235 2.64 -19.27 -6.53
N LEU A 236 1.63 -19.83 -5.86
CA LEU A 236 1.85 -20.65 -4.66
C LEU A 236 2.67 -21.91 -4.97
N SER A 237 2.47 -22.52 -6.14
CA SER A 237 3.27 -23.67 -6.60
C SER A 237 4.74 -23.34 -6.89
N ALA A 238 5.09 -22.05 -6.97
CA ALA A 238 6.46 -21.60 -7.19
C ALA A 238 7.15 -21.17 -5.90
N ILE A 239 6.44 -21.13 -4.76
CA ILE A 239 7.01 -20.82 -3.45
C ILE A 239 7.84 -22.01 -2.98
N LYS A 240 9.07 -21.73 -2.56
CA LYS A 240 10.02 -22.73 -2.07
C LYS A 240 10.09 -22.74 -0.55
N ARG A 241 10.17 -21.55 0.05
CA ARG A 241 10.37 -21.37 1.50
C ARG A 241 9.59 -20.18 1.99
N ILE A 242 9.14 -20.27 3.25
CA ILE A 242 8.44 -19.20 3.93
C ILE A 242 9.07 -19.05 5.31
N PHE A 243 9.48 -17.84 5.63
CA PHE A 243 10.06 -17.50 6.92
C PHE A 243 9.13 -16.55 7.66
N GLN A 244 8.77 -16.92 8.88
CA GLN A 244 8.14 -16.01 9.82
C GLN A 244 9.24 -15.15 10.43
N ARG A 245 9.18 -13.83 10.26
CA ARG A 245 10.23 -12.90 10.66
C ARG A 245 9.76 -11.95 11.74
N ARG A 246 10.71 -11.40 12.50
CA ARG A 246 10.48 -10.22 13.32
C ARG A 246 10.78 -8.96 12.51
N TYR A 247 9.99 -7.93 12.72
CA TYR A 247 10.21 -6.58 12.20
C TYR A 247 10.03 -5.58 13.34
N LEU A 248 11.02 -4.72 13.57
CA LEU A 248 11.09 -3.85 14.75
C LEU A 248 10.88 -4.63 16.06
N LEU A 249 11.51 -5.81 16.16
CA LEU A 249 11.41 -6.75 17.28
C LEU A 249 10.00 -7.29 17.56
N ARG A 250 9.04 -7.08 16.67
CA ARG A 250 7.67 -7.60 16.76
C ARG A 250 7.45 -8.68 15.70
N PRO A 251 6.61 -9.71 15.95
CA PRO A 251 6.43 -10.84 15.03
C PRO A 251 5.47 -10.48 13.89
N LEU A 252 5.88 -9.48 13.10
CA LEU A 252 5.11 -8.83 12.04
C LEU A 252 5.62 -9.15 10.65
N GLY A 253 6.72 -9.87 10.49
CA GLY A 253 7.34 -10.11 9.20
C GLY A 253 6.97 -11.48 8.61
N LEU A 254 6.86 -11.53 7.28
CA LEU A 254 6.73 -12.76 6.51
C LEU A 254 7.57 -12.64 5.24
N GLU A 255 8.61 -13.44 5.14
CA GLU A 255 9.53 -13.46 3.99
C GLU A 255 9.31 -14.74 3.19
N ILE A 256 9.18 -14.61 1.87
CA ILE A 256 8.79 -15.71 0.98
C ILE A 256 9.80 -15.79 -0.16
N ASP A 257 10.42 -16.96 -0.31
CA ASP A 257 11.28 -17.27 -1.44
C ASP A 257 10.49 -18.03 -2.48
N TYR A 258 10.60 -17.62 -3.73
CA TYR A 258 9.88 -18.24 -4.83
C TYR A 258 10.70 -18.22 -6.13
N THR A 259 10.24 -19.00 -7.11
CA THR A 259 10.79 -18.93 -8.48
C THR A 259 9.91 -18.01 -9.31
N ASN A 260 10.47 -16.92 -9.82
CA ASN A 260 9.72 -15.98 -10.64
C ASN A 260 9.37 -16.58 -12.02
N PRO A 261 8.47 -15.95 -12.80
CA PRO A 261 8.07 -16.45 -14.13
C PRO A 261 9.22 -16.58 -15.13
N ARG A 262 10.37 -15.92 -14.87
CA ARG A 262 11.60 -16.02 -15.69
C ARG A 262 12.49 -17.20 -15.27
N GLY A 263 12.05 -18.03 -14.31
CA GLY A 263 12.79 -19.18 -13.81
C GLY A 263 13.92 -18.84 -12.84
N LYS A 264 14.02 -17.59 -12.37
CA LYS A 264 15.05 -17.15 -11.41
C LYS A 264 14.52 -17.21 -9.99
N ALA A 265 15.40 -17.50 -9.04
CA ALA A 265 15.10 -17.33 -7.62
C ALA A 265 14.83 -15.85 -7.32
N ASP A 266 13.78 -15.60 -6.58
CA ASP A 266 13.27 -14.27 -6.23
C ASP A 266 12.67 -14.33 -4.82
N HIS A 267 12.48 -13.18 -4.19
CA HIS A 267 11.99 -13.13 -2.82
C HIS A 267 11.08 -11.93 -2.59
N ILE A 268 10.19 -12.03 -1.62
CA ILE A 268 9.34 -10.93 -1.17
C ILE A 268 9.29 -10.90 0.36
N TYR A 269 9.59 -9.75 0.94
CA TYR A 269 9.46 -9.53 2.39
C TYR A 269 8.27 -8.62 2.67
N LEU A 270 7.27 -9.17 3.35
CA LEU A 270 6.04 -8.47 3.75
C LEU A 270 6.02 -8.22 5.25
N THR A 271 5.51 -7.06 5.66
CA THR A 271 5.20 -6.74 7.06
C THR A 271 3.74 -6.38 7.23
N PHE A 272 3.22 -6.64 8.43
CA PHE A 272 1.81 -6.45 8.78
C PHE A 272 1.66 -5.43 9.89
N ASN A 273 0.47 -4.84 9.99
CA ASN A 273 0.15 -3.89 11.07
C ASN A 273 0.00 -4.59 12.43
N GLN A 274 -0.54 -5.82 12.42
CA GLN A 274 -0.80 -6.61 13.61
C GLN A 274 -0.26 -8.05 13.47
N PRO A 275 0.23 -8.67 14.56
CA PRO A 275 0.71 -10.06 14.55
C PRO A 275 -0.34 -11.07 14.08
N GLU A 276 -1.62 -10.82 14.41
CA GLU A 276 -2.75 -11.68 14.09
C GLU A 276 -3.00 -11.74 12.58
N ASP A 277 -2.82 -10.62 11.88
CA ASP A 277 -2.95 -10.54 10.42
C ASP A 277 -1.87 -11.38 9.72
N ARG A 278 -0.61 -11.28 10.19
CA ARG A 278 0.50 -12.11 9.71
C ARG A 278 0.23 -13.59 9.94
N GLN A 279 -0.21 -13.96 11.14
CA GLN A 279 -0.50 -15.35 11.48
C GLN A 279 -1.66 -15.91 10.65
N ARG A 280 -2.72 -15.11 10.45
CA ARG A 280 -3.87 -15.50 9.63
C ARG A 280 -3.48 -15.76 8.18
N LEU A 281 -2.69 -14.88 7.57
CA LEU A 281 -2.19 -15.09 6.21
C LEU A 281 -1.32 -16.35 6.13
N TYR A 282 -0.38 -16.51 7.06
CA TYR A 282 0.52 -17.67 7.11
C TYR A 282 -0.25 -18.99 7.20
N HIS A 283 -1.21 -19.11 8.12
CA HIS A 283 -2.03 -20.32 8.25
C HIS A 283 -2.83 -20.62 6.98
N LYS A 284 -3.44 -19.59 6.36
CA LYS A 284 -4.18 -19.77 5.10
C LYS A 284 -3.29 -20.17 3.94
N LEU A 285 -2.03 -19.74 3.94
CA LEU A 285 -1.09 -20.03 2.88
C LEU A 285 -0.59 -21.48 2.99
N ILE A 286 -0.28 -21.94 4.21
CA ILE A 286 0.13 -23.34 4.46
C ILE A 286 -1.00 -24.34 4.28
N SER A 287 -2.26 -23.92 4.48
CA SER A 287 -3.41 -24.78 4.25
C SER A 287 -3.76 -25.01 2.77
N GLN A 288 -3.02 -24.42 1.82
CA GLN A 288 -3.28 -24.61 0.39
C GLN A 288 -2.60 -25.87 -0.14
N ASP A 289 -3.36 -26.76 -0.77
CA ASP A 289 -2.84 -28.03 -1.33
C ASP A 289 -1.79 -27.81 -2.44
N VAL A 290 -1.83 -26.66 -3.10
CA VAL A 290 -0.91 -26.30 -4.19
C VAL A 290 0.49 -25.92 -3.69
N LEU A 291 0.63 -25.61 -2.39
CA LEU A 291 1.89 -25.20 -1.79
C LEU A 291 2.72 -26.42 -1.40
N VAL A 292 3.91 -26.55 -1.99
CA VAL A 292 4.88 -27.59 -1.63
C VAL A 292 6.18 -26.93 -1.21
N LEU A 293 6.45 -26.92 0.09
CA LEU A 293 7.65 -26.32 0.65
C LEU A 293 8.84 -27.28 0.59
N GLU A 294 10.03 -26.73 0.38
CA GLU A 294 11.27 -27.49 0.48
C GLU A 294 11.49 -27.95 1.93
N ASP A 295 11.69 -29.25 2.14
CA ASP A 295 11.89 -29.84 3.47
C ASP A 295 13.28 -29.47 4.01
N SER A 296 13.40 -28.34 4.70
CA SER A 296 14.62 -27.98 5.43
C SER A 296 14.56 -28.52 6.84
N LYS A 297 14.95 -29.79 7.03
CA LYS A 297 15.17 -30.32 8.38
C LYS A 297 16.32 -29.54 9.04
N GLU A 298 15.97 -28.60 9.91
CA GLU A 298 16.87 -27.69 10.66
C GLU A 298 18.00 -28.48 11.36
N ASP A 299 17.68 -29.69 11.84
CA ASP A 299 18.61 -30.60 12.52
C ASP A 299 19.76 -31.13 11.63
N THR A 300 19.71 -30.91 10.31
CA THR A 300 20.75 -31.41 9.40
C THR A 300 21.86 -30.41 9.09
N MET A 301 21.65 -29.10 9.30
CA MET A 301 22.64 -28.09 8.87
C MET A 301 23.87 -28.05 9.77
N THR A 302 23.70 -28.13 11.08
CA THR A 302 24.84 -28.20 12.03
C THR A 302 25.71 -29.41 11.76
N LEU A 303 25.10 -30.57 11.52
CA LEU A 303 25.83 -31.81 11.22
C LEU A 303 26.57 -31.72 9.87
N LYS A 304 25.94 -31.12 8.85
CA LYS A 304 26.59 -30.85 7.56
C LYS A 304 27.82 -29.95 7.74
N TRP A 305 27.71 -28.91 8.57
CA TRP A 305 28.83 -28.01 8.86
C TRP A 305 29.95 -28.71 9.61
N GLN A 306 29.64 -29.46 10.67
CA GLN A 306 30.62 -30.24 11.44
C GLN A 306 31.37 -31.27 10.59
N ASN A 307 30.70 -31.86 9.61
CA ASN A 307 31.29 -32.81 8.66
C ASN A 307 31.98 -32.14 7.45
N GLY A 308 32.05 -30.81 7.39
CA GLY A 308 32.69 -30.07 6.29
C GLY A 308 31.93 -30.08 4.96
N LEU A 309 30.64 -30.45 4.96
CA LEU A 309 29.78 -30.45 3.77
C LEU A 309 29.29 -29.06 3.39
N ILE A 310 29.31 -28.11 4.33
CA ILE A 310 29.01 -26.69 4.10
C ILE A 310 30.09 -25.83 4.77
N SER A 311 30.36 -24.66 4.19
CA SER A 311 31.40 -23.76 4.69
C SER A 311 30.98 -23.02 5.97
N ASN A 312 31.94 -22.42 6.68
CA ASN A 312 31.65 -21.50 7.79
C ASN A 312 30.76 -20.32 7.33
N PHE A 313 30.96 -19.84 6.10
CA PHE A 313 30.18 -18.74 5.54
C PHE A 313 28.71 -19.13 5.36
N ASP A 314 28.46 -20.29 4.73
CA ASP A 314 27.10 -20.78 4.49
C ASP A 314 26.38 -21.09 5.80
N TYR A 315 27.10 -21.67 6.77
CA TYR A 315 26.53 -21.96 8.08
C TYR A 315 26.22 -20.68 8.88
N LEU A 316 27.07 -19.65 8.81
CA LEU A 316 26.77 -18.34 9.41
C LEU A 316 25.58 -17.67 8.73
N LEU A 317 25.42 -17.76 7.40
CA LEU A 317 24.23 -17.28 6.71
C LEU A 317 22.97 -18.01 7.18
N TYR A 318 23.05 -19.33 7.34
CA TYR A 318 21.97 -20.12 7.90
C TYR A 318 21.58 -19.64 9.30
N LEU A 319 22.56 -19.50 10.21
CA LEU A 319 22.30 -19.01 11.58
C LEU A 319 21.71 -17.60 11.59
N ASN A 320 22.19 -16.71 10.72
CA ASN A 320 21.64 -15.37 10.57
C ASN A 320 20.16 -15.43 10.14
N SER A 321 19.86 -16.22 9.11
CA SER A 321 18.49 -16.44 8.66
C SER A 321 17.63 -17.01 9.79
N SER A 322 18.04 -18.08 10.47
CA SER A 322 17.28 -18.66 11.59
C SER A 322 17.09 -17.69 12.77
N ALA A 323 17.96 -16.68 12.90
CA ALA A 323 17.87 -15.62 13.90
C ALA A 323 17.06 -14.38 13.44
N ASP A 324 16.21 -14.53 12.42
CA ASP A 324 15.35 -13.48 11.82
C ASP A 324 16.09 -12.38 11.06
N ARG A 325 17.36 -12.57 10.73
CA ARG A 325 18.10 -11.57 9.95
C ARG A 325 17.82 -11.72 8.46
N SER A 326 17.69 -10.58 7.78
CA SER A 326 17.41 -10.51 6.35
C SER A 326 18.21 -9.38 5.71
N PHE A 327 18.61 -9.59 4.46
CA PHE A 327 19.25 -8.54 3.65
C PHE A 327 18.29 -7.39 3.31
N ASN A 328 16.98 -7.62 3.39
CA ASN A 328 15.95 -6.63 3.07
C ASN A 328 15.67 -5.66 4.23
N ASP A 329 15.95 -6.04 5.48
CA ASP A 329 15.79 -5.18 6.66
C ASP A 329 17.16 -4.79 7.22
N LEU A 330 17.60 -3.56 6.91
CA LEU A 330 18.90 -3.04 7.36
C LEU A 330 19.01 -2.95 8.89
N THR A 331 17.88 -2.91 9.62
CA THR A 331 17.90 -2.91 11.09
C THR A 331 18.25 -4.29 11.66
N GLN A 332 18.04 -5.35 10.87
CA GLN A 332 18.29 -6.75 11.19
C GLN A 332 19.15 -7.42 10.11
N TYR A 333 20.16 -6.72 9.61
CA TYR A 333 21.06 -7.24 8.58
C TYR A 333 21.90 -8.42 9.09
N PRO A 334 22.33 -9.37 8.24
CA PRO A 334 23.22 -10.46 8.64
C PRO A 334 24.53 -9.97 9.28
N VAL A 335 24.96 -10.65 10.33
CA VAL A 335 26.16 -10.33 11.13
C VAL A 335 27.20 -11.43 10.97
N PHE A 336 28.41 -10.99 10.67
CA PHE A 336 29.60 -11.85 10.60
C PHE A 336 30.63 -11.36 11.61
N PRO A 337 31.36 -12.27 12.27
CA PRO A 337 32.42 -11.88 13.18
C PRO A 337 33.62 -11.33 12.40
N TRP A 338 34.31 -10.34 12.97
CA TRP A 338 35.69 -10.06 12.58
C TRP A 338 36.55 -11.29 12.89
N VAL A 339 37.34 -11.74 11.91
CA VAL A 339 38.18 -12.95 12.03
C VAL A 339 39.65 -12.60 12.14
N ILE A 340 40.15 -11.72 11.26
CA ILE A 340 41.55 -11.27 11.29
C ILE A 340 41.68 -10.12 12.30
N SER A 341 42.78 -10.10 13.05
CA SER A 341 43.19 -9.01 13.94
C SER A 341 44.41 -8.22 13.45
N ASP A 342 45.23 -8.80 12.57
CA ASP A 342 46.39 -8.11 11.98
C ASP A 342 46.02 -7.46 10.64
N TYR A 343 45.97 -6.13 10.64
CA TYR A 343 45.79 -5.29 9.45
C TYR A 343 46.99 -4.37 9.21
N THR A 344 48.13 -4.70 9.82
CA THR A 344 49.34 -3.85 9.83
C THR A 344 50.53 -4.50 9.14
N SER A 345 50.65 -5.82 9.21
CA SER A 345 51.71 -6.55 8.52
C SER A 345 51.50 -6.53 7.00
N GLU A 346 52.60 -6.46 6.24
CA GLU A 346 52.56 -6.53 4.77
C GLU A 346 52.12 -7.91 4.27
N THR A 347 52.45 -8.96 5.02
CA THR A 347 52.07 -10.35 4.74
C THR A 347 51.37 -10.95 5.94
N LEU A 348 50.21 -11.56 5.72
CA LEU A 348 49.40 -12.18 6.77
C LEU A 348 49.79 -13.66 6.92
N ASP A 349 50.31 -14.02 8.08
CA ASP A 349 50.58 -15.42 8.46
C ASP A 349 49.30 -16.06 9.00
N LEU A 350 48.78 -17.09 8.31
CA LEU A 350 47.57 -17.81 8.72
C LEU A 350 47.84 -18.95 9.72
N ASP A 351 49.10 -19.26 10.00
CA ASP A 351 49.49 -20.24 11.01
C ASP A 351 49.76 -19.59 12.39
N ASP A 352 49.95 -18.26 12.45
CA ASP A 352 50.08 -17.52 13.71
C ASP A 352 48.70 -17.25 14.34
N PRO A 353 48.40 -17.79 15.55
CA PRO A 353 47.16 -17.49 16.26
C PRO A 353 46.91 -16.00 16.52
N LYS A 354 47.97 -15.16 16.57
CA LYS A 354 47.84 -13.70 16.79
C LYS A 354 47.26 -12.95 15.59
N SER A 355 47.32 -13.55 14.40
CA SER A 355 46.66 -13.03 13.20
C SER A 355 45.14 -13.08 13.32
N PHE A 356 44.61 -13.88 14.27
CA PHE A 356 43.19 -14.10 14.45
C PHE A 356 42.64 -13.47 15.73
N ARG A 357 41.43 -12.93 15.62
CA ARG A 357 40.65 -12.43 16.74
C ARG A 357 40.23 -13.58 17.64
N ASP A 358 40.29 -13.36 18.96
CA ASP A 358 39.66 -14.25 19.94
C ASP A 358 38.13 -14.25 19.76
N LEU A 359 37.61 -15.31 19.12
CA LEU A 359 36.18 -15.48 18.83
C LEU A 359 35.33 -15.75 20.08
N THR A 360 35.94 -16.09 21.22
CA THR A 360 35.23 -16.34 22.48
C THR A 360 34.72 -15.06 23.15
N LYS A 361 35.24 -13.90 22.73
CA LYS A 361 34.93 -12.59 23.33
C LYS A 361 34.14 -11.69 22.35
N PRO A 362 33.27 -10.79 22.83
CA PRO A 362 32.69 -9.73 22.01
C PRO A 362 33.73 -8.65 21.67
N MET A 363 33.49 -7.86 20.61
CA MET A 363 34.41 -6.79 20.16
C MET A 363 34.82 -5.83 21.28
N GLY A 364 33.86 -5.42 22.12
CA GLY A 364 34.11 -4.48 23.21
C GLY A 364 34.91 -5.05 24.39
N ALA A 365 35.20 -6.35 24.40
CA ALA A 365 35.98 -7.02 25.44
C ALA A 365 37.41 -7.39 24.99
N LEU A 366 37.78 -7.09 23.75
CA LEU A 366 39.12 -7.39 23.22
C LEU A 366 40.21 -6.49 23.83
N ASN A 367 39.88 -5.23 24.09
CA ASN A 367 40.77 -4.30 24.79
C ASN A 367 40.47 -4.37 26.31
N PRO A 368 41.41 -4.87 27.14
CA PRO A 368 41.19 -5.03 28.58
C PRO A 368 40.95 -3.72 29.33
N GLU A 369 41.65 -2.64 28.96
CA GLU A 369 41.52 -1.32 29.59
C GLU A 369 40.14 -0.72 29.33
N ARG A 370 39.69 -0.77 28.07
CA ARG A 370 38.33 -0.35 27.70
C ARG A 370 37.27 -1.16 28.45
N LEU A 371 37.46 -2.48 28.57
CA LEU A 371 36.53 -3.35 29.28
C LEU A 371 36.45 -3.01 30.78
N ALA A 372 37.59 -2.73 31.43
CA ALA A 372 37.63 -2.30 32.82
C ALA A 372 36.82 -1.01 33.02
N SER A 373 37.08 0.02 32.19
CA SER A 373 36.33 1.27 32.23
C SER A 373 34.81 1.09 32.04
N LEU A 374 34.39 0.19 31.13
CA LEU A 374 32.97 -0.11 30.94
C LEU A 374 32.34 -0.83 32.15
N LYS A 375 33.10 -1.68 32.83
CA LYS A 375 32.65 -2.37 34.06
C LYS A 375 32.53 -1.39 35.23
N ASP A 376 33.44 -0.44 35.36
CA ASP A 376 33.36 0.60 36.39
C ASP A 376 32.12 1.47 36.17
N ARG A 377 31.86 1.91 34.93
CA ARG A 377 30.66 2.68 34.56
C ARG A 377 29.35 1.98 34.91
N ILE A 378 29.31 0.64 34.93
CA ILE A 378 28.11 -0.14 35.30
C ILE A 378 27.80 -0.04 36.79
N GLN A 379 28.81 0.18 37.64
CA GLN A 379 28.61 0.26 39.09
C GLN A 379 27.73 1.46 39.44
N ASP A 380 27.97 2.59 38.77
CA ASP A 380 27.26 3.85 38.98
C ASP A 380 25.95 4.00 38.17
N MET A 381 25.61 3.00 37.35
CA MET A 381 24.45 3.06 36.46
C MET A 381 23.16 2.57 37.15
N PRO A 382 22.01 3.26 36.99
CA PRO A 382 20.71 2.74 37.42
C PRO A 382 20.25 1.58 36.52
N ASP A 383 19.32 0.76 37.01
CA ASP A 383 18.76 -0.33 36.21
C ASP A 383 17.87 0.20 35.07
N PRO A 384 17.85 -0.46 33.89
CA PRO A 384 18.63 -1.66 33.54
C PRO A 384 20.08 -1.33 33.13
N LYS A 385 21.04 -2.03 33.75
CA LYS A 385 22.47 -1.88 33.48
C LYS A 385 22.88 -2.50 32.15
N PHE A 386 23.83 -1.86 31.46
CA PHE A 386 24.38 -2.37 30.20
C PHE A 386 25.88 -2.03 30.02
N LEU A 387 26.62 -2.93 29.37
CA LEU A 387 28.03 -2.71 29.02
C LEU A 387 28.17 -1.78 27.82
N TYR A 388 27.37 -1.99 26.77
CA TYR A 388 27.52 -1.33 25.48
C TYR A 388 26.26 -0.52 25.14
N GLY A 389 26.40 0.80 25.01
CA GLY A 389 25.31 1.67 24.53
C GLY A 389 25.17 1.69 23.01
N SER A 390 26.14 1.10 22.30
CA SER A 390 26.14 0.97 20.84
C SER A 390 25.98 -0.49 20.46
N HIS A 391 25.19 -0.74 19.42
CA HIS A 391 24.95 -2.08 18.90
C HIS A 391 25.97 -2.44 17.82
N TYR A 392 26.34 -3.71 17.71
CA TYR A 392 27.31 -4.22 16.72
C TYR A 392 26.75 -4.30 15.30
N SER A 393 25.43 -4.15 15.14
CA SER A 393 24.71 -4.20 13.88
C SER A 393 23.74 -3.02 13.84
N THR A 394 23.95 -2.06 12.94
CA THR A 394 23.06 -0.91 12.77
C THR A 394 22.88 -0.62 11.28
N PRO A 395 21.73 -0.06 10.85
CA PRO A 395 21.55 0.34 9.45
C PRO A 395 22.66 1.29 8.96
N GLY A 396 23.14 2.19 9.82
CA GLY A 396 24.20 3.13 9.51
C GLY A 396 25.53 2.42 9.18
N PHE A 397 25.88 1.36 9.90
CA PHE A 397 27.07 0.56 9.57
C PHE A 397 26.90 -0.20 8.26
N VAL A 398 25.73 -0.77 8.01
CA VAL A 398 25.46 -1.48 6.75
C VAL A 398 25.58 -0.51 5.58
N LEU A 399 24.95 0.67 5.67
CA LEU A 399 25.10 1.71 4.66
C LEU A 399 26.56 2.15 4.50
N TYR A 400 27.30 2.36 5.59
CA TYR A 400 28.72 2.73 5.52
C TYR A 400 29.58 1.68 4.79
N PHE A 401 29.37 0.39 5.05
CA PHE A 401 30.10 -0.67 4.35
C PHE A 401 29.61 -0.89 2.92
N LEU A 402 28.37 -0.53 2.61
CA LEU A 402 27.82 -0.57 1.26
C LEU A 402 28.08 0.71 0.45
N THR A 403 28.41 1.84 1.09
CA THR A 403 28.79 3.08 0.40
C THR A 403 30.11 2.85 -0.30
N GLY A 404 30.09 2.86 -1.64
CA GLY A 404 31.21 2.47 -2.50
C GLY A 404 30.99 1.14 -3.24
N SER A 405 30.00 0.36 -2.84
CA SER A 405 29.56 -0.82 -3.60
C SER A 405 28.78 -0.40 -4.84
N ILE A 406 29.25 -0.80 -6.01
CA ILE A 406 28.51 -0.62 -7.27
C ILE A 406 27.25 -1.51 -7.19
N LEU A 407 26.07 -0.88 -7.08
CA LEU A 407 24.79 -1.60 -7.03
C LEU A 407 24.50 -2.32 -8.36
N PHE A 408 24.77 -1.65 -9.47
CA PHE A 408 24.78 -2.24 -10.81
C PHE A 408 25.66 -1.40 -11.73
N SER A 409 26.24 -2.05 -12.73
CA SER A 409 26.94 -1.40 -13.84
C SER A 409 26.36 -1.96 -15.13
N LYS A 410 26.04 -1.07 -16.08
CA LYS A 410 25.54 -1.49 -17.38
C LYS A 410 26.17 -0.67 -18.48
N ASP A 411 26.64 -1.37 -19.50
CA ASP A 411 27.07 -0.76 -20.76
C ASP A 411 25.83 -0.37 -21.59
N LEU A 412 25.76 0.91 -21.94
CA LEU A 412 24.66 1.48 -22.75
C LEU A 412 25.01 1.59 -24.23
N GLY A 413 26.25 1.26 -24.63
CA GLY A 413 26.70 1.25 -26.02
C GLY A 413 26.77 2.64 -26.67
N GLU A 414 26.70 3.72 -25.89
CA GLU A 414 26.90 5.09 -26.35
C GLU A 414 27.61 5.94 -25.27
N GLU A 415 28.36 6.96 -25.69
CA GLU A 415 28.98 7.91 -24.77
C GLU A 415 27.91 8.75 -24.06
N LEU A 416 28.06 8.94 -22.75
CA LEU A 416 27.17 9.75 -21.93
C LEU A 416 27.86 11.06 -21.57
N ASN A 417 27.19 12.18 -21.86
CA ASN A 417 27.75 13.52 -21.64
C ASN A 417 27.21 14.21 -20.40
N CYS A 418 25.97 13.91 -20.01
CA CYS A 418 25.34 14.50 -18.84
C CYS A 418 24.35 13.53 -18.20
N LEU A 419 24.06 13.74 -16.91
CA LEU A 419 23.08 12.97 -16.17
C LEU A 419 22.35 13.85 -15.16
N ALA A 420 21.10 13.51 -14.88
CA ALA A 420 20.32 14.05 -13.77
C ALA A 420 19.44 12.94 -13.17
N TRP A 421 19.00 13.11 -11.91
CA TRP A 421 18.17 12.11 -11.24
C TRP A 421 17.27 12.77 -10.19
N ASP A 422 16.15 12.12 -9.87
CA ASP A 422 15.13 12.60 -8.92
C ASP A 422 14.97 11.70 -7.67
N GLY A 423 15.83 10.69 -7.53
CA GLY A 423 15.79 9.69 -6.46
C GLY A 423 15.23 8.33 -6.87
N GLN A 424 14.40 8.27 -7.92
CA GLN A 424 13.82 7.03 -8.44
C GLN A 424 14.25 6.76 -9.89
N THR A 425 14.38 7.82 -10.67
CA THR A 425 14.71 7.79 -12.10
C THR A 425 16.01 8.54 -12.34
N ALA A 426 16.92 7.92 -13.09
CA ALA A 426 18.05 8.60 -13.70
C ALA A 426 17.74 8.90 -15.17
N ILE A 427 18.10 10.09 -15.61
CA ILE A 427 18.01 10.56 -16.99
C ILE A 427 19.43 10.83 -17.46
N LEU A 428 19.83 10.17 -18.54
CA LEU A 428 21.16 10.25 -19.11
C LEU A 428 21.08 10.87 -20.50
N GLY A 429 21.98 11.79 -20.81
CA GLY A 429 22.12 12.42 -22.12
C GLY A 429 23.24 11.76 -22.92
N GLY A 430 22.87 11.07 -23.99
CA GLY A 430 23.80 10.39 -24.89
C GLY A 430 24.43 11.32 -25.94
N GLY A 431 25.62 10.97 -26.41
CA GLY A 431 26.33 11.66 -27.50
C GLY A 431 25.60 11.63 -28.84
N SER A 432 24.67 10.69 -29.01
CA SER A 432 23.81 10.61 -30.20
C SER A 432 22.62 11.59 -30.19
N GLY A 433 22.43 12.36 -29.11
CA GLY A 433 21.28 13.24 -28.92
C GLY A 433 20.06 12.56 -28.29
N HIS A 434 20.20 11.30 -27.87
CA HIS A 434 19.16 10.57 -27.15
C HIS A 434 19.18 10.87 -25.65
N LEU A 435 17.99 10.93 -25.06
CA LEU A 435 17.78 10.82 -23.62
C LEU A 435 17.42 9.38 -23.28
N LEU A 436 18.08 8.85 -22.25
CA LEU A 436 17.85 7.52 -21.71
C LEU A 436 17.29 7.66 -20.29
N GLY A 437 16.10 7.13 -20.05
CA GLY A 437 15.50 7.06 -18.73
C GLY A 437 15.75 5.69 -18.10
N TRP A 438 16.09 5.67 -16.82
CA TRP A 438 16.51 4.48 -16.09
C TRP A 438 15.91 4.44 -14.70
N ASN A 439 15.36 3.28 -14.29
CA ASN A 439 14.90 3.10 -12.92
C ASN A 439 16.10 2.76 -12.02
N MET A 440 16.37 3.61 -11.03
CA MET A 440 17.51 3.48 -10.13
C MET A 440 17.37 2.32 -9.14
N LEU A 441 16.14 1.88 -8.85
CA LEU A 441 15.87 0.78 -7.92
C LEU A 441 15.96 -0.59 -8.61
N SER A 442 15.44 -0.71 -9.84
CA SER A 442 15.42 -1.99 -10.56
C SER A 442 16.57 -2.18 -11.56
N GLY A 443 17.26 -1.10 -11.95
CA GLY A 443 18.26 -1.14 -13.03
C GLY A 443 17.64 -1.52 -14.39
N GLU A 444 16.36 -1.21 -14.61
CA GLU A 444 15.68 -1.43 -15.88
C GLU A 444 15.55 -0.12 -16.68
N PRO A 445 15.73 -0.16 -18.03
CA PRO A 445 15.52 1.02 -18.87
C PRO A 445 14.03 1.37 -18.93
N LEU A 446 13.70 2.65 -18.75
CA LEU A 446 12.34 3.18 -18.81
C LEU A 446 11.99 3.68 -20.21
N PHE A 447 12.88 4.45 -20.82
CA PHE A 447 12.66 5.02 -22.16
C PHE A 447 13.98 5.37 -22.86
N LYS A 448 13.91 5.46 -24.20
CA LYS A 448 14.94 6.06 -25.05
C LYS A 448 14.25 6.97 -26.06
N ILE A 449 14.56 8.27 -26.03
CA ILE A 449 13.89 9.29 -26.85
C ILE A 449 14.96 10.15 -27.53
N LEU A 450 14.80 10.42 -28.83
CA LEU A 450 15.64 11.40 -29.52
C LEU A 450 15.20 12.81 -29.12
N ALA A 451 16.02 13.49 -28.32
CA ALA A 451 15.73 14.84 -27.85
C ALA A 451 16.34 15.90 -28.77
N HIS A 452 17.61 15.73 -29.13
CA HIS A 452 18.38 16.73 -29.88
C HIS A 452 18.99 16.14 -31.15
N LYS A 453 19.23 16.98 -32.16
CA LYS A 453 19.96 16.61 -33.39
C LYS A 453 21.48 16.77 -33.21
N GLY A 454 22.00 16.24 -32.11
CA GLY A 454 23.39 16.37 -31.68
C GLY A 454 23.52 16.02 -30.19
N PRO A 455 24.75 15.90 -29.66
CA PRO A 455 25.00 15.54 -28.28
C PRO A 455 24.16 16.35 -27.27
N VAL A 456 23.58 15.66 -26.30
CA VAL A 456 22.91 16.32 -25.16
C VAL A 456 23.99 16.76 -24.18
N THR A 457 24.11 18.07 -23.94
CA THR A 457 25.20 18.66 -23.14
C THR A 457 24.79 19.01 -21.73
N ALA A 458 23.50 19.23 -21.49
CA ALA A 458 22.99 19.56 -20.16
C ALA A 458 21.59 18.97 -19.94
N ILE A 459 21.35 18.50 -18.71
CA ILE A 459 20.04 18.08 -18.22
C ILE A 459 19.86 18.68 -16.83
N ALA A 460 18.69 19.26 -16.58
CA ALA A 460 18.26 19.72 -15.26
C ALA A 460 16.85 19.22 -14.98
N VAL A 461 16.58 18.83 -13.72
CA VAL A 461 15.27 18.37 -13.25
C VAL A 461 14.82 19.34 -12.16
N SER A 462 13.56 19.77 -12.20
CA SER A 462 12.99 20.64 -11.16
C SER A 462 12.86 19.88 -9.83
N GLU A 463 12.90 20.60 -8.70
CA GLU A 463 12.82 19.97 -7.36
C GLU A 463 11.53 19.15 -7.15
N ASP A 464 10.44 19.52 -7.83
CA ASP A 464 9.17 18.80 -7.81
C ASP A 464 9.09 17.65 -8.82
N GLY A 465 10.13 17.43 -9.63
CA GLY A 465 10.21 16.38 -10.66
C GLY A 465 9.30 16.59 -11.88
N ASN A 466 8.54 17.69 -11.92
CA ASN A 466 7.53 17.90 -12.96
C ASN A 466 8.11 18.38 -14.29
N PHE A 467 9.28 19.02 -14.26
CA PHE A 467 9.92 19.57 -15.44
C PHE A 467 11.35 19.06 -15.59
N ILE A 468 11.67 18.66 -16.82
CA ILE A 468 13.02 18.30 -17.22
C ILE A 468 13.42 19.27 -18.33
N VAL A 469 14.59 19.88 -18.21
CA VAL A 469 15.12 20.80 -19.21
C VAL A 469 16.38 20.19 -19.80
N THR A 470 16.45 20.11 -21.13
CA THR A 470 17.61 19.56 -21.84
C THR A 470 18.18 20.56 -22.81
N GLY A 471 19.51 20.63 -22.87
CA GLY A 471 20.26 21.42 -23.83
C GLY A 471 21.12 20.52 -24.70
N GLY A 472 21.26 20.85 -25.97
CA GLY A 472 22.08 20.10 -26.92
C GLY A 472 22.88 20.98 -27.87
N ASP A 473 23.85 20.35 -28.55
CA ASP A 473 24.72 21.00 -29.55
C ASP A 473 23.97 21.57 -30.76
N ASP A 474 22.72 21.12 -30.96
CA ASP A 474 21.80 21.70 -31.95
C ASP A 474 21.32 23.12 -31.59
N ARG A 475 21.88 23.71 -30.51
CA ARG A 475 21.60 25.05 -29.98
C ARG A 475 20.16 25.24 -29.53
N LYS A 476 19.49 24.14 -29.16
CA LYS A 476 18.12 24.16 -28.64
C LYS A 476 18.10 23.84 -27.16
N VAL A 477 17.11 24.41 -26.50
CA VAL A 477 16.68 24.01 -25.16
C VAL A 477 15.28 23.44 -25.30
N ILE A 478 15.06 22.25 -24.75
CA ILE A 478 13.76 21.58 -24.77
C ILE A 478 13.30 21.36 -23.34
N VAL A 479 12.04 21.72 -23.07
CA VAL A 479 11.39 21.52 -21.77
C VAL A 479 10.39 20.40 -21.91
N TRP A 480 10.51 19.41 -21.04
CA TRP A 480 9.69 18.22 -20.98
C TRP A 480 8.86 18.25 -19.69
N THR A 481 7.63 17.75 -19.75
CA THR A 481 6.82 17.52 -18.56
C THR A 481 6.93 16.06 -18.14
N GLY A 482 7.22 15.80 -16.86
CA GLY A 482 7.39 14.45 -16.29
C GLY A 482 6.16 13.53 -16.40
N ASN A 483 4.98 14.09 -16.73
CA ASN A 483 3.72 13.37 -16.90
C ASN A 483 3.33 13.15 -18.38
N ALA A 484 4.29 13.06 -19.30
CA ALA A 484 4.00 12.73 -20.69
C ALA A 484 3.59 11.25 -20.81
N LYS A 485 2.30 10.96 -20.62
CA LYS A 485 1.64 9.82 -21.29
C LYS A 485 2.09 9.84 -22.74
N LYS A 486 2.63 8.72 -23.23
CA LYS A 486 3.01 8.48 -24.63
C LYS A 486 2.02 9.21 -25.55
N ALA A 487 2.47 10.33 -26.15
CA ALA A 487 1.81 10.85 -27.32
C ALA A 487 1.98 9.77 -28.40
N THR A 488 0.86 9.27 -28.89
CA THR A 488 0.76 8.25 -29.94
C THR A 488 1.09 8.88 -31.28
#